data_AF-A0A2T4GMR9-F1
#
_entry.id   AF-A0A2T4GMR9-F1
#
_cell.length_a   1.000
_cell.length_b   1.000
_cell.length_c   1.000
_cell.angle_alpha   90.00
_cell.angle_beta   90.00
_cell.angle_gamma   90.00
#
_symmetry.space_group_name_H-M   'P 1'
#
loop_
_entity.id
_entity.type
_entity.pdbx_description
1 polymer ?
#
loop_
_entity_poly.entity_id
_entity_poly.type
_entity_poly.pdbx_seq_one_letter_code
_entity_poly.pdbx_strand_id
1 'polypeptide(L)'
;MRTNKRNNKRNNAGGRKVKTGCRTCRIRKIKCDEARPFCEKCVKTGRTCDGYESVFRPFSSLPTSEDYRPEARNKSPQSTADRIPLDPATLNRYLSTKTIFNVDINCNREAEQVLQQSLTDASIRHALQSLQSLRDNLESMADGPSSPEQQKLSYNYGLQHYSKALTGLAVNLSTPSPETLKSALLCCQVLISVEQVRGNFSAMGVHIVRGLNIMREYRARPYLSETNILIPAHHKDLPSIDIFIIKFFAAPCKFIEQPTANTTSMLTPPAEVLTDRKIAPNMRPGIRRIADLAIDFLNQVSIINSEQRAIELLEEKRRLLDLLNEWHGDFEASQTSEESMTVNDCFLRLLSMIMRVVLLGTLDCETDSGGRLKSENESIQALTDEINERLKDYDMRRGIEGGLRQQSEV
;
A
#
# COMPACT_ATOMS: atom_id res chain seq x y z
N MET A 1 26.11 14.63 -69.07
CA MET A 1 25.16 14.11 -68.07
C MET A 1 25.70 14.40 -66.67
N ARG A 2 25.18 15.43 -66.00
CA ARG A 2 25.54 15.82 -64.63
C ARG A 2 24.43 15.34 -63.68
N THR A 3 24.72 14.34 -62.86
CA THR A 3 23.78 13.79 -61.88
C THR A 3 23.74 14.65 -60.62
N ASN A 4 22.53 15.09 -60.28
CA ASN A 4 22.21 16.08 -59.26
C ASN A 4 22.21 15.43 -57.86
N LYS A 5 23.03 15.97 -56.95
CA LYS A 5 23.19 15.51 -55.56
C LYS A 5 22.04 16.08 -54.72
N ARG A 6 20.97 15.31 -54.49
CA ARG A 6 19.89 15.72 -53.57
C ARG A 6 20.34 15.52 -52.12
N ASN A 7 20.67 16.63 -51.47
CA ASN A 7 20.82 16.75 -50.01
C ASN A 7 19.49 16.40 -49.32
N ASN A 8 19.42 15.27 -48.63
CA ASN A 8 18.30 14.98 -47.74
C ASN A 8 18.59 15.59 -46.36
N LYS A 9 18.11 16.82 -46.16
CA LYS A 9 18.07 17.52 -44.87
C LYS A 9 17.27 16.63 -43.90
N ARG A 10 17.95 16.02 -42.92
CA ARG A 10 17.26 15.37 -41.79
C ARG A 10 16.52 16.46 -41.01
N ASN A 11 15.20 16.50 -41.18
CA ASN A 11 14.30 17.33 -40.39
C ASN A 11 14.39 16.89 -38.92
N ASN A 12 15.21 17.61 -38.16
CA ASN A 12 15.26 17.49 -36.70
C ASN A 12 14.10 18.30 -36.11
N ALA A 13 12.88 17.79 -36.30
CA ALA A 13 11.72 18.30 -35.59
C ALA A 13 11.78 17.80 -34.15
N GLY A 14 12.14 18.70 -33.23
CA GLY A 14 12.20 18.45 -31.80
C GLY A 14 10.83 18.06 -31.25
N GLY A 15 10.55 16.77 -31.21
CA GLY A 15 9.41 16.21 -30.48
C GLY A 15 9.57 16.47 -28.97
N ARG A 16 8.48 16.85 -28.31
CA ARG A 16 8.37 16.97 -26.85
C ARG A 16 9.07 15.78 -26.17
N LYS A 17 10.04 16.06 -25.30
CA LYS A 17 10.73 15.04 -24.49
C LYS A 17 9.68 14.33 -23.62
N VAL A 18 9.29 13.12 -24.00
CA VAL A 18 8.50 12.22 -23.16
C VAL A 18 9.33 11.85 -21.93
N LYS A 19 8.86 12.25 -20.74
CA LYS A 19 9.50 11.99 -19.43
C LYS A 19 9.34 10.53 -18.98
N THR A 20 9.04 9.59 -19.86
CA THR A 20 8.64 8.21 -19.50
C THR A 20 9.61 7.12 -19.96
N GLY A 21 10.65 7.46 -20.73
CA GLY A 21 11.65 6.47 -21.19
C GLY A 21 12.59 5.94 -20.10
N CYS A 22 13.08 4.71 -20.26
CA CYS A 22 14.03 4.07 -19.35
C CYS A 22 15.33 4.87 -19.20
N ARG A 23 16.03 4.69 -18.07
CA ARG A 23 17.24 5.45 -17.73
C ARG A 23 18.35 5.27 -18.77
N THR A 24 18.55 4.05 -19.28
CA THR A 24 19.55 3.78 -20.33
C THR A 24 19.23 4.51 -21.65
N CYS A 25 17.98 4.54 -22.10
CA CYS A 25 17.59 5.27 -23.31
C CYS A 25 17.71 6.78 -23.13
N ARG A 26 17.40 7.30 -21.94
CA ARG A 26 17.57 8.71 -21.60
C ARG A 26 19.05 9.11 -21.60
N ILE A 27 19.93 8.33 -20.98
CA ILE A 27 21.39 8.54 -21.01
C ILE A 27 21.89 8.57 -22.46
N ARG A 28 21.40 7.63 -23.28
CA ARG A 28 21.75 7.51 -24.69
C ARG A 28 21.09 8.57 -25.58
N LYS A 29 20.21 9.42 -25.05
CA LYS A 29 19.42 10.42 -25.80
C LYS A 29 18.68 9.83 -27.01
N ILE A 30 18.20 8.58 -26.89
CA ILE A 30 17.37 7.91 -27.91
C ILE A 30 15.93 7.77 -27.41
N LYS A 31 14.95 7.79 -28.33
CA LYS A 31 13.55 7.53 -28.00
C LYS A 31 13.41 6.11 -27.43
N CYS A 32 12.92 5.99 -26.19
CA CYS A 32 12.58 4.70 -25.59
C CYS A 32 11.28 4.16 -26.19
N ASP A 33 11.19 2.85 -26.32
CA ASP A 33 9.99 2.11 -26.71
C ASP A 33 9.04 1.84 -25.53
N GLU A 34 9.46 2.14 -24.30
CA GLU A 34 8.67 2.06 -23.07
C GLU A 34 8.16 0.65 -22.70
N ALA A 35 8.66 -0.40 -23.36
CA ALA A 35 8.42 -1.78 -22.98
C ALA A 35 8.93 -2.06 -21.56
N ARG A 36 8.11 -2.75 -20.75
CA ARG A 36 8.43 -3.13 -19.36
C ARG A 36 8.61 -4.65 -19.27
N PRO A 37 9.51 -5.16 -18.41
CA PRO A 37 10.38 -4.42 -17.48
C PRO A 37 11.63 -3.81 -18.15
N PHE A 38 11.99 -4.27 -19.34
CA PHE A 38 13.16 -3.81 -20.09
C PHE A 38 12.77 -3.30 -21.47
N CYS A 39 13.40 -2.20 -21.89
CA CYS A 39 13.17 -1.63 -23.22
C CYS A 39 13.75 -2.55 -24.32
N GLU A 40 13.01 -2.80 -25.39
CA GLU A 40 13.48 -3.65 -26.50
C GLU A 40 14.75 -3.09 -27.14
N LYS A 41 14.92 -1.76 -27.19
CA LYS A 41 16.15 -1.15 -27.73
C LYS A 41 17.37 -1.46 -26.88
N CYS A 42 17.19 -1.65 -25.58
CA CYS A 42 18.23 -1.99 -24.64
C CYS A 42 18.63 -3.45 -24.88
N VAL A 43 17.63 -4.34 -24.90
CA VAL A 43 17.77 -5.78 -25.14
C VAL A 43 18.41 -6.08 -26.51
N LYS A 44 17.86 -5.52 -27.60
CA LYS A 44 18.37 -5.73 -28.98
C LYS A 44 19.78 -5.19 -29.19
N THR A 45 20.23 -4.24 -28.37
CA THR A 45 21.60 -3.70 -28.45
C THR A 45 22.56 -4.33 -27.44
N GLY A 46 22.15 -5.42 -26.78
CA GLY A 46 22.96 -6.16 -25.81
C GLY A 46 23.32 -5.37 -24.55
N ARG A 47 22.52 -4.36 -24.19
CA ARG A 47 22.76 -3.52 -23.00
C ARG A 47 21.76 -3.84 -21.91
N THR A 48 22.25 -3.91 -20.67
CA THR A 48 21.41 -3.93 -19.48
C THR A 48 20.53 -2.68 -19.46
N CYS A 49 19.21 -2.89 -19.35
CA CYS A 49 18.27 -1.79 -19.23
C CYS A 49 18.14 -1.41 -17.76
N ASP A 50 18.57 -0.20 -17.41
CA ASP A 50 18.57 0.35 -16.04
C ASP A 50 17.16 0.74 -15.54
N GLY A 51 16.11 0.19 -16.16
CA GLY A 51 14.72 0.38 -15.77
C GLY A 51 14.19 1.81 -15.91
N TYR A 52 13.01 2.02 -15.34
CA TYR A 52 12.27 3.29 -15.33
C TYR A 52 12.45 4.00 -13.99
N GLU A 53 12.24 5.31 -13.97
CA GLU A 53 12.45 6.12 -12.76
C GLU A 53 11.47 5.71 -11.64
N SER A 54 12.01 5.35 -10.47
CA SER A 54 11.22 4.94 -9.31
C SER A 54 10.48 6.14 -8.70
N VAL A 55 9.20 5.94 -8.38
CA VAL A 55 8.30 6.96 -7.80
C VAL A 55 8.57 7.18 -6.30
N PHE A 56 9.44 6.36 -5.70
CA PHE A 56 9.83 6.45 -4.28
C PHE A 56 11.06 7.33 -4.03
N ARG A 57 11.45 8.22 -4.95
CA ARG A 57 12.49 9.19 -4.59
C ARG A 57 11.96 10.09 -3.47
N PRO A 58 12.67 10.22 -2.33
CA PRO A 58 12.40 11.31 -1.41
C PRO A 58 12.46 12.62 -2.19
N PHE A 59 11.62 13.60 -1.85
CA PHE A 59 11.79 14.97 -2.31
C PHE A 59 13.26 15.36 -2.13
N SER A 60 13.95 15.60 -3.24
CA SER A 60 15.33 16.01 -3.24
C SER A 60 15.44 17.30 -2.45
N SER A 61 16.06 17.25 -1.27
CA SER A 61 16.76 18.41 -0.74
C SER A 61 17.72 18.89 -1.83
N LEU A 62 17.68 20.19 -2.12
CA LEU A 62 18.53 20.86 -3.09
C LEU A 62 20.00 20.41 -2.96
N PRO A 63 20.78 20.40 -4.07
CA PRO A 63 22.16 19.98 -4.02
C PRO A 63 22.95 20.96 -3.15
N THR A 64 23.29 20.53 -1.93
CA THR A 64 24.34 21.19 -1.15
C THR A 64 25.65 20.80 -1.79
N SER A 65 26.35 21.80 -2.32
CA SER A 65 27.69 21.70 -2.87
C SER A 65 28.62 20.97 -1.90
N GLU A 66 29.45 20.09 -2.49
CA GLU A 66 30.60 19.47 -1.85
C GLU A 66 31.49 20.53 -1.20
N ASP A 67 31.70 20.41 0.11
CA ASP A 67 32.97 20.62 0.80
C ASP A 67 32.74 20.56 2.31
N TYR A 68 32.88 19.38 2.92
CA TYR A 68 33.24 19.29 4.34
C TYR A 68 33.92 17.95 4.66
N ARG A 69 35.20 18.04 5.03
CA ARG A 69 36.02 16.94 5.57
C ARG A 69 35.41 16.44 6.90
N PRO A 70 35.49 15.13 7.20
CA PRO A 70 35.03 14.61 8.48
C PRO A 70 36.17 14.72 9.51
N GLU A 71 36.01 15.57 10.52
CA GLU A 71 36.79 15.46 11.75
C GLU A 71 35.89 15.43 12.99
N ALA A 72 36.28 14.53 13.89
CA ALA A 72 35.94 14.41 15.30
C ALA A 72 34.52 13.95 15.70
N ARG A 73 34.47 12.64 16.04
CA ARG A 73 33.79 12.04 17.20
C ARG A 73 32.93 12.99 18.02
N ASN A 74 31.62 12.90 17.87
CA ASN A 74 30.70 13.10 18.98
C ASN A 74 29.88 11.81 19.14
N LYS A 75 30.09 11.16 20.30
CA LYS A 75 29.31 10.00 20.74
C LYS A 75 27.86 10.46 20.89
N SER A 76 27.02 10.13 19.92
CA SER A 76 25.58 10.17 20.11
C SER A 76 25.24 9.16 21.22
N PRO A 77 24.32 9.46 22.15
CA PRO A 77 23.93 8.51 23.17
C PRO A 77 23.30 7.30 22.50
N GLN A 78 24.10 6.25 22.33
CA GLN A 78 23.61 4.90 22.07
C GLN A 78 22.81 4.47 23.30
N SER A 79 21.51 4.74 23.27
CA SER A 79 20.52 3.90 23.91
C SER A 79 20.40 2.61 23.10
N THR A 80 21.47 1.82 23.07
CA THR A 80 21.41 0.38 22.84
C THR A 80 20.95 -0.24 24.16
N ALA A 81 19.65 -0.29 24.36
CA ALA A 81 19.02 -1.16 25.35
C ALA A 81 17.94 -1.91 24.60
N ASP A 82 18.23 -3.19 24.33
CA ASP A 82 17.28 -4.29 24.12
C ASP A 82 15.87 -3.90 23.72
N ARG A 83 15.65 -3.68 22.41
CA ARG A 83 14.32 -3.97 21.89
C ARG A 83 14.20 -5.49 21.87
N ILE A 84 13.34 -6.00 22.75
CA ILE A 84 12.87 -7.38 22.83
C ILE A 84 12.81 -7.97 21.41
N PRO A 85 13.35 -9.18 21.15
CA PRO A 85 13.13 -9.85 19.89
C PRO A 85 11.62 -9.87 19.64
N LEU A 86 11.13 -9.15 18.62
CA LEU A 86 9.70 -9.22 18.34
C LEU A 86 9.39 -10.66 17.96
N ASP A 87 8.46 -11.26 18.69
CA ASP A 87 7.78 -12.44 18.21
C ASP A 87 6.74 -12.05 17.13
N PRO A 88 6.27 -13.01 16.31
CA PRO A 88 5.28 -12.74 15.28
C PRO A 88 3.98 -12.13 15.83
N ALA A 89 3.56 -12.49 17.04
CA ALA A 89 2.34 -11.97 17.66
C ALA A 89 2.45 -10.49 18.01
N THR A 90 3.60 -10.07 18.54
CA THR A 90 3.93 -8.69 18.86
C THR A 90 4.00 -7.87 17.58
N LEU A 91 4.65 -8.37 16.52
CA LEU A 91 4.64 -7.64 15.25
C LEU A 91 3.23 -7.58 14.64
N ASN A 92 2.44 -8.65 14.70
CA ASN A 92 1.03 -8.65 14.26
C ASN A 92 0.21 -7.55 14.94
N ARG A 93 0.43 -7.33 16.25
CA ARG A 93 -0.14 -6.21 16.99
C ARG A 93 0.27 -4.86 16.39
N TYR A 94 1.53 -4.67 16.01
CA TYR A 94 2.02 -3.37 15.53
C TYR A 94 1.56 -3.04 14.11
N LEU A 95 1.22 -4.06 13.31
CA LEU A 95 0.86 -3.91 11.91
C LEU A 95 -0.40 -3.08 11.68
N SER A 96 -1.34 -2.97 12.63
CA SER A 96 -2.55 -2.13 12.47
C SER A 96 -2.91 -1.37 13.74
N THR A 97 -3.40 -0.14 13.64
CA THR A 97 -3.97 0.60 14.80
C THR A 97 -5.20 -0.07 15.40
N LYS A 98 -5.91 -0.91 14.64
CA LYS A 98 -7.12 -1.60 15.13
C LYS A 98 -6.81 -2.54 16.29
N THR A 99 -5.59 -3.09 16.35
CA THR A 99 -5.13 -4.02 17.38
C THR A 99 -5.00 -3.36 18.75
N ILE A 100 -4.88 -2.03 18.81
CA ILE A 100 -4.93 -1.25 20.06
C ILE A 100 -6.25 -1.55 20.80
N PHE A 101 -7.31 -1.86 20.06
CA PHE A 101 -8.62 -2.23 20.60
C PHE A 101 -8.86 -3.75 20.63
N ASN A 102 -7.77 -4.53 20.74
CA ASN A 102 -7.76 -5.99 20.79
C ASN A 102 -8.47 -6.63 19.57
N VAL A 103 -8.33 -6.02 18.39
CA VAL A 103 -8.76 -6.62 17.13
C VAL A 103 -7.62 -7.45 16.56
N ASP A 104 -7.86 -8.73 16.31
CA ASP A 104 -6.93 -9.55 15.53
C ASP A 104 -7.12 -9.30 14.03
N ILE A 105 -6.00 -9.07 13.33
CA ILE A 105 -5.94 -8.90 11.88
C ILE A 105 -5.50 -10.17 11.16
N ASN A 106 -5.20 -11.26 11.88
CA ASN A 106 -4.79 -12.57 11.35
C ASN A 106 -3.54 -12.51 10.44
N CYS A 107 -2.58 -11.64 10.74
CA CYS A 107 -1.36 -11.44 9.95
C CYS A 107 -0.10 -12.08 10.59
N ASN A 108 -0.24 -13.12 11.42
CA ASN A 108 0.89 -13.77 12.09
C ASN A 108 1.92 -14.36 11.10
N ARG A 109 1.46 -14.94 9.98
CA ARG A 109 2.35 -15.49 8.93
C ARG A 109 3.11 -14.37 8.23
N GLU A 110 2.43 -13.29 7.90
CA GLU A 110 2.99 -12.12 7.25
C GLU A 110 3.99 -11.41 8.19
N ALA A 111 3.70 -11.35 9.49
CA ALA A 111 4.61 -10.87 10.51
C ALA A 111 5.86 -11.75 10.61
N GLU A 112 5.72 -13.07 10.64
CA GLU A 112 6.85 -14.00 10.65
C GLU A 112 7.77 -13.80 9.44
N GLN A 113 7.21 -13.66 8.23
CA GLN A 113 7.99 -13.40 7.02
C GLN A 113 8.78 -12.09 7.11
N VAL A 114 8.16 -11.03 7.61
CA VAL A 114 8.83 -9.74 7.81
C VAL A 114 9.98 -9.88 8.82
N LEU A 115 9.75 -10.55 9.96
CA LEU A 115 10.76 -10.74 11.00
C LEU A 115 11.96 -11.54 10.48
N GLN A 116 11.70 -12.68 9.84
CA GLN A 116 12.75 -13.53 9.26
C GLN A 116 13.61 -12.74 8.27
N GLN A 117 12.99 -11.95 7.38
CA GLN A 117 13.74 -11.19 6.38
C GLN A 117 14.46 -9.96 6.95
N SER A 118 13.98 -9.39 8.06
CA SER A 118 14.65 -8.26 8.73
C SER A 118 16.03 -8.60 9.31
N LEU A 119 16.28 -9.89 9.57
CA LEU A 119 17.57 -10.38 10.04
C LEU A 119 18.67 -10.14 9.00
N THR A 120 18.34 -10.27 7.71
CA THR A 120 19.29 -10.15 6.60
C THR A 120 19.16 -8.84 5.84
N ASP A 121 17.97 -8.23 5.80
CA ASP A 121 17.70 -7.02 5.03
C ASP A 121 17.61 -5.76 5.91
N ALA A 122 18.50 -4.81 5.67
CA ALA A 122 18.56 -3.55 6.41
C ALA A 122 17.36 -2.62 6.15
N SER A 123 16.79 -2.65 4.95
CA SER A 123 15.64 -1.81 4.58
C SER A 123 14.40 -2.24 5.36
N ILE A 124 14.15 -3.55 5.44
CA ILE A 124 13.04 -4.11 6.24
C ILE A 124 13.29 -3.82 7.73
N ARG A 125 14.52 -4.00 8.21
CA ARG A 125 14.87 -3.70 9.60
C ARG A 125 14.60 -2.24 9.97
N HIS A 126 14.95 -1.31 9.08
CA HIS A 126 14.62 0.10 9.28
C HIS A 126 13.12 0.38 9.22
N ALA A 127 12.37 -0.29 8.32
CA ALA A 127 10.92 -0.17 8.28
C ALA A 127 10.28 -0.64 9.61
N LEU A 128 10.76 -1.76 10.17
CA LEU A 128 10.32 -2.28 11.46
C LEU A 128 10.65 -1.33 12.61
N GLN A 129 11.89 -0.83 12.68
CA GLN A 129 12.30 0.12 13.71
C GLN A 129 11.46 1.40 13.67
N SER A 130 11.09 1.87 12.48
CA SER A 130 10.15 2.97 12.29
C SER A 130 8.78 2.63 12.87
N LEU A 131 8.17 1.52 12.42
CA LEU A 131 6.85 1.09 12.86
C LEU A 131 6.78 0.98 14.38
N GLN A 132 7.76 0.31 14.98
CA GLN A 132 7.84 0.17 16.44
C GLN A 132 7.88 1.50 17.16
N SER A 133 8.82 2.37 16.79
CA SER A 133 8.99 3.65 17.48
C SER A 133 7.75 4.53 17.38
N LEU A 134 7.11 4.53 16.20
CA LEU A 134 5.91 5.33 15.97
C LEU A 134 4.69 4.72 16.67
N ARG A 135 4.56 3.38 16.73
CA ARG A 135 3.51 2.70 17.49
C ARG A 135 3.66 2.87 18.99
N ASP A 136 4.85 2.65 19.53
CA ASP A 136 5.15 2.88 20.93
C ASP A 136 4.86 4.36 21.30
N ASN A 137 5.23 5.31 20.42
CA ASN A 137 4.90 6.72 20.63
C ASN A 137 3.40 6.97 20.64
N LEU A 138 2.62 6.32 19.76
CA LEU A 138 1.18 6.46 19.70
C LEU A 138 0.50 5.88 20.95
N GLU A 139 0.95 4.72 21.42
CA GLU A 139 0.38 4.01 22.58
C GLU A 139 0.81 4.65 23.91
N SER A 140 2.06 5.10 24.04
CA SER A 140 2.56 5.75 25.27
C SER A 140 1.87 7.06 25.65
N MET A 141 1.08 7.65 24.74
CA MET A 141 0.23 8.81 25.07
C MET A 141 -0.97 8.40 25.93
N ALA A 142 -1.40 7.13 25.88
CA ALA A 142 -2.54 6.63 26.63
C ALA A 142 -2.22 6.38 28.11
N ASP A 143 -0.96 6.06 28.44
CA ASP A 143 -0.53 5.60 29.77
C ASP A 143 0.10 6.71 30.67
N GLY A 144 -0.26 7.98 30.44
CA GLY A 144 0.13 9.10 31.30
C GLY A 144 1.26 10.00 30.76
N PRO A 145 1.70 11.02 31.52
CA PRO A 145 2.50 12.11 30.99
C PRO A 145 3.98 11.71 30.84
N SER A 146 4.33 11.12 29.71
CA SER A 146 5.72 11.15 29.23
C SER A 146 6.09 12.60 28.83
N SER A 147 7.35 13.01 29.00
CA SER A 147 7.74 14.40 28.71
C SER A 147 7.55 14.69 27.20
N PRO A 148 6.98 15.85 26.81
CA PRO A 148 6.75 16.19 25.39
C PRO A 148 8.03 16.12 24.55
N GLU A 149 9.18 16.41 25.15
CA GLU A 149 10.49 16.29 24.50
C GLU A 149 10.84 14.83 24.17
N GLN A 150 10.63 13.90 25.10
CA GLN A 150 10.92 12.47 24.90
C GLN A 150 10.03 11.88 23.80
N GLN A 151 8.76 12.29 23.76
CA GLN A 151 7.81 11.87 22.73
C GLN A 151 8.25 12.36 21.35
N LYS A 152 8.66 13.63 21.25
CA LYS A 152 9.18 14.22 20.01
C LYS A 152 10.45 13.53 19.54
N LEU A 153 11.37 13.19 20.46
CA LEU A 153 12.59 12.45 20.14
C LEU A 153 12.28 11.04 19.61
N SER A 154 11.38 10.30 20.26
CA SER A 154 10.96 8.96 19.81
C SER A 154 10.29 9.00 18.43
N TYR A 155 9.41 9.97 18.20
CA TYR A 155 8.77 10.18 16.90
C TYR A 155 9.80 10.50 15.81
N ASN A 156 10.74 11.41 16.08
CA ASN A 156 11.82 11.73 15.14
C ASN A 156 12.74 10.54 14.84
N TYR A 157 13.05 9.72 15.85
CA TYR A 157 13.79 8.48 15.65
C TYR A 157 13.05 7.53 14.69
N GLY A 158 11.73 7.40 14.85
CA GLY A 158 10.88 6.67 13.91
C GLY A 158 10.97 7.21 12.48
N LEU A 159 10.86 8.54 12.29
CA LEU A 159 10.96 9.17 10.97
C LEU A 159 12.33 9.01 10.30
N GLN A 160 13.42 8.99 11.07
CA GLN A 160 14.76 8.73 10.54
C GLN A 160 14.84 7.32 9.96
N HIS A 161 14.30 6.34 10.68
CA HIS A 161 14.25 4.95 10.23
C HIS A 161 13.32 4.76 9.02
N TYR A 162 12.17 5.45 8.99
CA TYR A 162 11.30 5.53 7.83
C TYR A 162 12.05 6.03 6.57
N SER A 163 12.81 7.12 6.70
CA SER A 163 13.56 7.70 5.58
C SER A 163 14.64 6.75 5.04
N LYS A 164 15.30 6.01 5.94
CA LYS A 164 16.27 4.97 5.55
C LYS A 164 15.59 3.81 4.83
N ALA A 165 14.42 3.37 5.31
CA ALA A 165 13.64 2.32 4.67
C ALA A 165 13.17 2.70 3.26
N LEU A 166 12.67 3.93 3.06
CA LEU A 166 12.32 4.45 1.73
C LEU A 166 13.53 4.49 0.79
N THR A 167 14.68 4.92 1.29
CA THR A 167 15.92 4.93 0.51
C THR A 167 16.30 3.52 0.07
N GLY A 168 16.26 2.55 0.98
CA GLY A 168 16.51 1.14 0.69
C GLY A 168 15.52 0.56 -0.33
N LEU A 169 14.23 0.85 -0.15
CA LEU A 169 13.18 0.46 -1.10
C LEU A 169 13.45 1.01 -2.51
N ALA A 170 13.81 2.29 -2.62
CA ALA A 170 14.12 2.91 -3.91
C ALA A 170 15.35 2.29 -4.59
N VAL A 171 16.38 1.93 -3.81
CA VAL A 171 17.56 1.21 -4.31
C VAL A 171 17.19 -0.19 -4.80
N ASN A 172 16.44 -0.94 -4.01
CA ASN A 172 15.99 -2.30 -4.36
C ASN A 172 15.20 -2.34 -5.67
N LEU A 173 14.36 -1.32 -5.91
CA LEU A 173 13.56 -1.20 -7.13
C LEU A 173 14.34 -0.67 -8.35
N SER A 174 15.56 -0.15 -8.15
CA SER A 174 16.38 0.35 -9.27
C SER A 174 17.01 -0.79 -10.07
N THR A 175 17.31 -1.91 -9.41
CA THR A 175 17.87 -3.13 -10.02
C THR A 175 17.13 -4.35 -9.47
N PRO A 176 16.00 -4.74 -10.09
CA PRO A 176 15.13 -5.80 -9.56
C PRO A 176 15.79 -7.18 -9.67
N SER A 177 15.87 -7.89 -8.54
CA SER A 177 16.21 -9.30 -8.39
C SER A 177 15.12 -9.98 -7.52
N PRO A 178 15.03 -11.32 -7.48
CA PRO A 178 14.06 -12.00 -6.63
C PRO A 178 14.11 -11.54 -5.16
N GLU A 179 15.32 -11.35 -4.62
CA GLU A 179 15.58 -10.91 -3.25
C GLU A 179 15.19 -9.45 -3.05
N THR A 180 15.55 -8.56 -3.98
CA THR A 180 15.19 -7.13 -3.86
C THR A 180 13.70 -6.90 -4.04
N LEU A 181 13.02 -7.71 -4.85
CA LEU A 181 11.56 -7.71 -5.00
C LEU A 181 10.87 -8.23 -3.74
N LYS A 182 11.36 -9.33 -3.17
CA LYS A 182 10.89 -9.83 -1.86
C LYS A 182 11.01 -8.76 -0.79
N SER A 183 12.18 -8.12 -0.72
CA SER A 183 12.43 -7.00 0.18
C SER A 183 11.49 -5.82 -0.05
N ALA A 184 11.26 -5.45 -1.31
CA ALA A 184 10.37 -4.35 -1.66
C ALA A 184 8.92 -4.62 -1.23
N LEU A 185 8.41 -5.84 -1.43
CA LEU A 185 7.05 -6.22 -1.04
C LEU A 185 6.86 -6.21 0.49
N LEU A 186 7.83 -6.75 1.25
CA LEU A 186 7.78 -6.69 2.72
C LEU A 186 7.97 -5.27 3.25
N CYS A 187 8.82 -4.46 2.62
CA CYS A 187 8.92 -3.03 2.93
C CYS A 187 7.58 -2.33 2.70
N CYS A 188 6.91 -2.54 1.57
CA CYS A 188 5.59 -1.95 1.31
C CYS A 188 4.56 -2.38 2.38
N GLN A 189 4.55 -3.65 2.80
CA GLN A 189 3.69 -4.12 3.89
C GLN A 189 3.90 -3.33 5.18
N VAL A 190 5.14 -3.19 5.64
CA VAL A 190 5.45 -2.46 6.87
C VAL A 190 5.20 -0.95 6.70
N LEU A 191 5.47 -0.39 5.53
CA LEU A 191 5.26 1.03 5.25
C LEU A 191 3.78 1.40 5.18
N ILE A 192 2.90 0.51 4.71
CA ILE A 192 1.44 0.67 4.83
C ILE A 192 1.06 0.86 6.30
N SER A 193 1.60 0.01 7.19
CA SER A 193 1.38 0.14 8.63
C SER A 193 1.94 1.45 9.18
N VAL A 194 3.15 1.87 8.77
CA VAL A 194 3.76 3.13 9.19
C VAL A 194 2.91 4.33 8.77
N GLU A 195 2.45 4.38 7.53
CA GLU A 195 1.61 5.47 7.04
C GLU A 195 0.25 5.51 7.76
N GLN A 196 -0.28 4.35 8.18
CA GLN A 196 -1.44 4.29 9.08
C GLN A 196 -1.13 4.87 10.47
N VAL A 197 0.08 4.74 11.02
CA VAL A 197 0.45 5.43 12.28
C VAL A 197 0.44 6.93 12.09
N ARG A 198 0.97 7.37 10.95
CA ARG A 198 1.23 8.77 10.66
C ARG A 198 -0.01 9.51 10.16
N GLY A 199 -1.09 8.79 9.84
CA GLY A 199 -2.33 9.36 9.29
C GLY A 199 -2.19 9.79 7.83
N ASN A 200 -1.16 9.32 7.14
CA ASN A 200 -0.85 9.72 5.77
C ASN A 200 -1.41 8.69 4.78
N PHE A 201 -2.73 8.73 4.57
CA PHE A 201 -3.41 7.75 3.73
C PHE A 201 -3.05 7.91 2.25
N SER A 202 -2.70 9.12 1.81
CA SER A 202 -2.21 9.35 0.44
C SER A 202 -0.96 8.51 0.14
N ALA A 203 0.04 8.56 1.03
CA ALA A 203 1.24 7.74 0.87
C ALA A 203 0.97 6.24 1.08
N MET A 204 0.01 5.88 1.95
CA MET A 204 -0.45 4.50 2.07
C MET A 204 -0.97 3.95 0.74
N GLY A 205 -1.78 4.73 0.02
CA GLY A 205 -2.25 4.41 -1.33
C GLY A 205 -1.11 4.12 -2.30
N VAL A 206 -0.04 4.94 -2.25
CA VAL A 206 1.15 4.72 -3.07
C VAL A 206 1.80 3.35 -2.78
N HIS A 207 1.97 2.99 -1.50
CA HIS A 207 2.53 1.68 -1.13
C HIS A 207 1.64 0.50 -1.55
N ILE A 208 0.31 0.63 -1.40
CA ILE A 208 -0.67 -0.37 -1.85
C ILE A 208 -0.55 -0.57 -3.36
N VAL A 209 -0.74 0.49 -4.14
CA VAL A 209 -0.74 0.43 -5.61
C VAL A 209 0.59 -0.09 -6.13
N ARG A 210 1.71 0.33 -5.54
CA ARG A 210 3.05 -0.12 -5.97
C ARG A 210 3.30 -1.58 -5.63
N GLY A 211 2.91 -2.03 -4.42
CA GLY A 211 3.02 -3.43 -4.03
C GLY A 211 2.24 -4.35 -4.96
N LEU A 212 0.97 -4.01 -5.24
CA LEU A 212 0.14 -4.75 -6.19
C LEU A 212 0.73 -4.77 -7.60
N ASN A 213 1.27 -3.64 -8.06
CA ASN A 213 1.94 -3.57 -9.37
C ASN A 213 3.20 -4.43 -9.44
N ILE A 214 4.02 -4.48 -8.39
CA ILE A 214 5.20 -5.36 -8.33
C ILE A 214 4.78 -6.82 -8.44
N MET A 215 3.77 -7.25 -7.66
CA MET A 215 3.28 -8.64 -7.74
C MET A 215 2.84 -9.02 -9.16
N ARG A 216 2.14 -8.12 -9.84
CA ARG A 216 1.66 -8.34 -11.21
C ARG A 216 2.78 -8.31 -12.25
N GLU A 217 3.61 -7.27 -12.23
CA GLU A 217 4.70 -7.06 -13.21
C GLU A 217 5.71 -8.20 -13.18
N TYR A 218 5.97 -8.76 -11.99
CA TYR A 218 6.92 -9.86 -11.80
C TYR A 218 6.26 -11.22 -11.60
N ARG A 219 4.95 -11.35 -11.90
CA ARG A 219 4.18 -12.60 -11.86
C ARG A 219 4.44 -13.42 -10.58
N ALA A 220 4.11 -12.81 -9.44
CA ALA A 220 4.26 -13.41 -8.10
C ALA A 220 3.37 -14.65 -7.87
N ARG A 221 2.36 -14.88 -8.72
CA ARG A 221 1.52 -16.08 -8.72
C ARG A 221 1.49 -16.76 -10.09
N PRO A 222 1.17 -18.07 -10.12
CA PRO A 222 0.85 -18.75 -11.37
C PRO A 222 -0.29 -18.06 -12.13
N TYR A 223 -0.27 -18.17 -13.45
CA TYR A 223 -1.27 -17.55 -14.33
C TYR A 223 -1.49 -18.41 -15.57
N LEU A 224 -2.63 -18.24 -16.23
CA LEU A 224 -2.91 -18.91 -17.49
C LEU A 224 -2.40 -18.07 -18.67
N SER A 225 -1.86 -18.73 -19.69
CA SER A 225 -1.55 -18.11 -20.99
C SER A 225 -2.82 -17.90 -21.84
N GLU A 226 -2.71 -17.20 -22.98
CA GLU A 226 -3.81 -17.01 -23.94
C GLU A 226 -4.32 -18.35 -24.51
N THR A 227 -3.49 -19.39 -24.44
CA THR A 227 -3.80 -20.75 -24.88
C THR A 227 -4.20 -21.66 -23.72
N ASN A 228 -4.58 -21.10 -22.57
CA ASN A 228 -4.96 -21.83 -21.34
C ASN A 228 -3.88 -22.76 -20.78
N ILE A 229 -2.61 -22.48 -21.06
CA ILE A 229 -1.50 -23.23 -20.48
C ILE A 229 -1.15 -22.61 -19.13
N LEU A 230 -1.04 -23.43 -18.10
CA LEU A 230 -0.67 -22.96 -16.76
C LEU A 230 0.82 -22.62 -16.71
N ILE A 231 1.13 -21.35 -16.46
CA ILE A 231 2.50 -20.87 -16.28
C ILE A 231 2.77 -20.69 -14.78
N PRO A 232 3.84 -21.30 -14.23
CA PRO A 232 4.20 -21.12 -12.83
C PRO A 232 4.65 -19.68 -12.55
N ALA A 233 4.57 -19.27 -11.28
CA ALA A 233 5.13 -17.99 -10.84
C ALA A 233 6.61 -17.86 -11.22
N HIS A 234 7.04 -16.68 -11.69
CA HIS A 234 8.42 -16.44 -12.13
C HIS A 234 9.41 -16.55 -10.96
N HIS A 235 8.99 -16.18 -9.76
CA HIS A 235 9.78 -16.24 -8.55
C HIS A 235 8.99 -16.99 -7.48
N LYS A 236 9.51 -18.15 -7.07
CA LYS A 236 8.99 -18.86 -5.91
C LYS A 236 9.19 -17.98 -4.67
N ASP A 237 8.21 -17.94 -3.79
CA ASP A 237 8.29 -17.30 -2.46
C ASP A 237 8.22 -15.77 -2.41
N LEU A 238 7.71 -15.09 -3.44
CA LEU A 238 7.37 -13.68 -3.31
C LEU A 238 6.20 -13.49 -2.30
N PRO A 239 6.30 -12.51 -1.38
CA PRO A 239 5.24 -12.23 -0.40
C PRO A 239 3.92 -11.85 -1.07
N SER A 240 2.82 -12.37 -0.51
CA SER A 240 1.45 -12.04 -0.93
C SER A 240 0.96 -10.76 -0.25
N ILE A 241 1.47 -9.60 -0.67
CA ILE A 241 1.09 -8.30 -0.06
C ILE A 241 -0.40 -8.00 -0.23
N ASP A 242 -1.03 -8.48 -1.28
CA ASP A 242 -2.48 -8.37 -1.49
C ASP A 242 -3.30 -9.08 -0.40
N ILE A 243 -2.90 -10.27 0.04
CA ILE A 243 -3.53 -10.96 1.17
C ILE A 243 -3.38 -10.13 2.45
N PHE A 244 -2.18 -9.59 2.71
CA PHE A 244 -1.96 -8.68 3.84
C PHE A 244 -2.91 -7.47 3.79
N ILE A 245 -3.00 -6.80 2.62
CA ILE A 245 -3.83 -5.61 2.46
C ILE A 245 -5.31 -5.95 2.69
N ILE A 246 -5.82 -7.05 2.12
CA ILE A 246 -7.21 -7.47 2.32
C ILE A 246 -7.49 -7.74 3.79
N LYS A 247 -6.64 -8.52 4.48
CA LYS A 247 -6.77 -8.78 5.92
C LYS A 247 -6.75 -7.49 6.75
N PHE A 248 -5.82 -6.60 6.45
CA PHE A 248 -5.64 -5.33 7.15
C PHE A 248 -6.90 -4.45 7.08
N PHE A 249 -7.51 -4.33 5.90
CA PHE A 249 -8.72 -3.51 5.73
C PHE A 249 -9.99 -4.24 6.19
N ALA A 250 -10.10 -5.55 5.96
CA ALA A 250 -11.26 -6.37 6.36
C ALA A 250 -11.37 -6.58 7.88
N ALA A 251 -10.28 -6.39 8.64
CA ALA A 251 -10.32 -6.43 10.09
C ALA A 251 -11.35 -5.43 10.66
N PRO A 252 -12.19 -5.85 11.63
CA PRO A 252 -13.26 -5.01 12.14
C PRO A 252 -12.70 -3.73 12.77
N CYS A 253 -13.32 -2.61 12.46
CA CYS A 253 -12.99 -1.33 13.07
C CYS A 253 -13.91 -1.14 14.29
N LYS A 254 -13.35 -1.20 15.51
CA LYS A 254 -14.07 -0.89 16.76
C LYS A 254 -14.10 0.60 17.09
N PHE A 255 -13.55 1.45 16.22
CA PHE A 255 -13.64 2.90 16.40
C PHE A 255 -15.10 3.31 16.33
N ILE A 256 -15.62 3.80 17.46
CA ILE A 256 -16.91 4.47 17.53
C ILE A 256 -16.65 5.89 17.02
N GLU A 257 -17.21 6.26 15.87
CA GLU A 257 -17.21 7.66 15.44
C GLU A 257 -17.85 8.47 16.57
N GLN A 258 -17.13 9.44 17.14
CA GLN A 258 -17.75 10.40 18.04
C GLN A 258 -18.83 11.14 17.23
N PRO A 259 -20.06 11.30 17.76
CA PRO A 259 -21.04 12.16 17.12
C PRO A 259 -20.37 13.52 16.91
N THR A 260 -20.34 14.00 15.66
CA THR A 260 -19.89 15.36 15.37
C THR A 260 -20.64 16.28 16.32
N ALA A 261 -19.91 16.94 17.22
CA ALA A 261 -20.49 17.91 18.13
C ALA A 261 -21.07 19.03 17.27
N ASN A 262 -22.38 18.94 17.00
CA ASN A 262 -23.11 19.98 16.33
C ASN A 262 -23.01 21.23 17.17
N THR A 263 -22.41 22.25 16.56
CA THR A 263 -22.74 23.68 16.70
C THR A 263 -23.60 24.02 17.90
N THR A 264 -22.95 24.50 18.95
CA THR A 264 -23.60 25.15 20.09
C THR A 264 -24.38 26.38 19.60
N SER A 265 -25.71 26.31 19.56
CA SER A 265 -26.56 27.49 19.81
C SER A 265 -28.02 27.12 20.08
N MET A 266 -28.47 27.50 21.28
CA MET A 266 -29.85 27.78 21.73
C MET A 266 -30.80 26.63 22.13
N LEU A 267 -30.85 26.40 23.45
CA LEU A 267 -32.03 26.32 24.33
C LEU A 267 -33.43 26.08 23.70
N THR A 268 -33.98 24.86 23.83
CA THR A 268 -35.40 24.59 24.21
C THR A 268 -35.58 23.08 24.54
N PRO A 269 -36.46 22.68 25.49
CA PRO A 269 -36.61 21.28 25.92
C PRO A 269 -37.45 20.44 24.94
N PRO A 270 -37.39 19.09 25.00
CA PRO A 270 -37.75 18.23 23.86
C PRO A 270 -39.26 18.04 23.73
N ALA A 271 -39.79 18.30 22.54
CA ALA A 271 -41.06 17.71 22.10
C ALA A 271 -40.78 16.31 21.55
N GLU A 272 -41.55 15.34 22.03
CA GLU A 272 -41.55 13.95 21.59
C GLU A 272 -41.75 13.87 20.06
N VAL A 273 -40.74 13.39 19.34
CA VAL A 273 -40.89 12.94 17.95
C VAL A 273 -40.60 11.44 17.92
N LEU A 274 -41.69 10.67 17.93
CA LEU A 274 -41.69 9.26 17.61
C LEU A 274 -41.62 9.11 16.08
N THR A 275 -40.83 8.12 15.65
CA THR A 275 -40.87 7.33 14.40
C THR A 275 -39.76 7.51 13.35
N ASP A 276 -39.16 6.35 13.06
CA ASP A 276 -38.50 5.91 11.82
C ASP A 276 -37.16 6.51 11.40
N ARG A 277 -36.12 6.28 12.22
CA ARG A 277 -34.77 6.09 11.66
C ARG A 277 -34.71 4.71 11.02
N LYS A 278 -34.88 4.62 9.69
CA LYS A 278 -34.45 3.44 8.91
C LYS A 278 -32.96 3.22 9.20
N ILE A 279 -32.65 2.21 10.00
CA ILE A 279 -31.26 1.80 10.26
C ILE A 279 -30.70 1.35 8.91
N ALA A 280 -29.74 2.09 8.36
CA ALA A 280 -29.05 1.69 7.14
C ALA A 280 -28.48 0.27 7.30
N PRO A 281 -28.60 -0.60 6.28
CA PRO A 281 -28.11 -1.97 6.40
C PRO A 281 -26.61 -1.96 6.70
N ASN A 282 -26.19 -2.74 7.70
CA ASN A 282 -24.78 -2.87 8.02
C ASN A 282 -24.08 -3.63 6.88
N MET A 283 -23.41 -2.90 5.99
CA MET A 283 -22.75 -3.47 4.80
C MET A 283 -21.45 -4.22 5.12
N ARG A 284 -20.93 -4.09 6.35
CA ARG A 284 -19.62 -4.63 6.77
C ARG A 284 -19.54 -6.17 6.78
N PRO A 285 -20.54 -6.93 7.27
CA PRO A 285 -20.51 -8.39 7.23
C PRO A 285 -20.44 -8.94 5.80
N GLY A 286 -21.15 -8.29 4.87
CA GLY A 286 -21.16 -8.67 3.45
C GLY A 286 -19.77 -8.58 2.82
N ILE A 287 -19.13 -7.41 2.89
CA ILE A 287 -17.77 -7.25 2.34
C ILE A 287 -16.73 -8.09 3.07
N ARG A 288 -16.89 -8.32 4.38
CA ARG A 288 -15.99 -9.19 5.13
C ARG A 288 -16.05 -10.63 4.61
N ARG A 289 -17.26 -11.15 4.38
CA ARG A 289 -17.44 -12.49 3.80
C ARG A 289 -16.78 -12.59 2.42
N ILE A 290 -16.93 -11.57 1.57
CA ILE A 290 -16.28 -11.53 0.25
C ILE A 290 -14.76 -11.50 0.39
N ALA A 291 -14.22 -10.75 1.36
CA ALA A 291 -12.79 -10.70 1.66
C ALA A 291 -12.23 -12.06 2.09
N ASP A 292 -12.93 -12.79 2.96
CA ASP A 292 -12.51 -14.12 3.40
C ASP A 292 -12.49 -15.10 2.21
N LEU A 293 -13.54 -15.09 1.37
CA LEU A 293 -13.58 -15.91 0.15
C LEU A 293 -12.47 -15.53 -0.86
N ALA A 294 -12.17 -14.24 -1.00
CA ALA A 294 -11.11 -13.76 -1.87
C ALA A 294 -9.72 -14.22 -1.36
N ILE A 295 -9.49 -14.20 -0.05
CA ILE A 295 -8.24 -14.72 0.55
C ILE A 295 -8.10 -16.22 0.28
N ASP A 296 -9.18 -17.00 0.46
CA ASP A 296 -9.17 -18.44 0.18
C ASP A 296 -8.88 -18.73 -1.29
N PHE A 297 -9.52 -17.99 -2.21
CA PHE A 297 -9.23 -18.05 -3.64
C PHE A 297 -7.76 -17.75 -3.94
N LEU A 298 -7.20 -16.67 -3.38
CA LEU A 298 -5.79 -16.28 -3.60
C LEU A 298 -4.80 -17.32 -3.08
N ASN A 299 -5.09 -17.93 -1.93
CA ASN A 299 -4.29 -19.03 -1.37
C ASN A 299 -4.29 -20.25 -2.28
N GLN A 300 -5.46 -20.59 -2.85
CA GLN A 300 -5.58 -21.70 -3.80
C GLN A 300 -4.79 -21.41 -5.08
N VAL A 301 -4.91 -20.21 -5.64
CA VAL A 301 -4.13 -19.78 -6.83
C VAL A 301 -2.63 -19.88 -6.58
N SER A 302 -2.14 -19.56 -5.38
CA SER A 302 -0.71 -19.64 -5.06
C SER A 302 -0.13 -21.05 -5.12
N ILE A 303 -0.96 -22.10 -4.98
CA ILE A 303 -0.52 -23.51 -4.93
C ILE A 303 -0.97 -24.36 -6.13
N ILE A 304 -1.60 -23.76 -7.14
CA ILE A 304 -2.10 -24.53 -8.29
C ILE A 304 -0.98 -25.17 -9.09
N ASN A 305 -1.25 -26.39 -9.53
CA ASN A 305 -0.35 -27.23 -10.32
C ASN A 305 -1.05 -27.97 -11.47
N SER A 306 -2.34 -27.66 -11.71
CA SER A 306 -3.17 -28.30 -12.73
C SER A 306 -3.97 -27.26 -13.52
N GLU A 307 -3.97 -27.40 -14.83
CA GLU A 307 -4.75 -26.56 -15.76
C GLU A 307 -6.25 -26.69 -15.52
N GLN A 308 -6.72 -27.91 -15.25
CA GLN A 308 -8.13 -28.16 -14.91
C GLN A 308 -8.54 -27.37 -13.66
N ARG A 309 -7.70 -27.40 -12.62
CA ARG A 309 -7.96 -26.62 -11.40
C ARG A 309 -7.91 -25.12 -11.65
N ALA A 310 -7.01 -24.65 -12.52
CA ALA A 310 -6.95 -23.24 -12.90
C ALA A 310 -8.24 -22.78 -13.60
N ILE A 311 -8.82 -23.61 -14.47
CA ILE A 311 -10.10 -23.31 -15.13
C ILE A 311 -11.26 -23.22 -14.11
N GLU A 312 -11.31 -24.14 -13.14
CA GLU A 312 -12.32 -24.07 -12.05
C GLU A 312 -12.19 -22.79 -11.24
N LEU A 313 -10.96 -22.38 -10.93
CA LEU A 313 -10.68 -21.13 -10.22
C LEU A 313 -11.03 -19.89 -11.05
N LEU A 314 -11.00 -19.92 -12.38
CA LEU A 314 -11.50 -18.81 -13.20
C LEU A 314 -13.01 -18.60 -13.01
N GLU A 315 -13.78 -19.67 -12.89
CA GLU A 315 -15.22 -19.58 -12.60
C GLU A 315 -15.47 -19.07 -11.18
N GLU A 316 -14.67 -19.51 -10.20
CA GLU A 316 -14.73 -18.98 -8.83
C GLU A 316 -14.39 -17.49 -8.78
N LYS A 317 -13.35 -17.07 -9.50
CA LYS A 317 -12.98 -15.66 -9.67
C LYS A 317 -14.14 -14.84 -10.24
N ARG A 318 -14.83 -15.35 -11.28
CA ARG A 318 -15.99 -14.65 -11.87
C ARG A 318 -17.09 -14.46 -10.83
N ARG A 319 -17.44 -15.52 -10.10
CA ARG A 319 -18.44 -15.44 -9.02
C ARG A 319 -18.05 -14.43 -7.93
N LEU A 320 -16.78 -14.38 -7.54
CA LEU A 320 -16.29 -13.40 -6.56
C LEU A 320 -16.41 -11.96 -7.07
N LEU A 321 -16.08 -11.72 -8.34
CA LEU A 321 -16.26 -10.42 -8.97
C LEU A 321 -17.74 -10.04 -9.03
N ASP A 322 -18.63 -10.98 -9.34
CA ASP A 322 -20.09 -10.74 -9.36
C ASP A 322 -20.61 -10.36 -7.97
N LEU A 323 -20.26 -11.13 -6.93
CA LEU A 323 -20.61 -10.83 -5.54
C LEU A 323 -20.09 -9.45 -5.10
N LEU A 324 -18.86 -9.10 -5.51
CA LEU A 324 -18.26 -7.82 -5.19
C LEU A 324 -18.96 -6.65 -5.90
N ASN A 325 -19.36 -6.84 -7.15
CA ASN A 325 -20.11 -5.84 -7.91
C ASN A 325 -21.52 -5.64 -7.36
N GLU A 326 -22.20 -6.74 -6.99
CA GLU A 326 -23.52 -6.70 -6.33
C GLU A 326 -23.44 -5.92 -5.01
N TRP A 327 -22.50 -6.30 -4.13
CA TRP A 327 -22.26 -5.58 -2.88
C TRP A 327 -21.95 -4.10 -3.09
N HIS A 328 -21.12 -3.78 -4.10
CA HIS A 328 -20.77 -2.40 -4.40
C HIS A 328 -21.97 -1.58 -4.90
N GLY A 329 -22.84 -2.18 -5.72
CA GLY A 329 -24.07 -1.56 -6.19
C GLY A 329 -25.02 -1.23 -5.04
N ASP A 330 -25.25 -2.20 -4.15
CA ASP A 330 -26.07 -2.01 -2.95
C ASP A 330 -25.47 -0.93 -2.02
N PHE A 331 -24.14 -0.94 -1.89
CA PHE A 331 -23.43 0.04 -1.08
C PHE A 331 -23.63 1.46 -1.63
N GLU A 332 -23.38 1.70 -2.93
CA GLU A 332 -23.57 3.03 -3.51
C GLU A 332 -25.05 3.48 -3.48
N ALA A 333 -26.00 2.55 -3.66
CA ALA A 333 -27.42 2.85 -3.52
C ALA A 333 -27.77 3.32 -2.11
N SER A 334 -27.17 2.72 -1.07
CA SER A 334 -27.38 3.10 0.33
C SER A 334 -26.83 4.48 0.69
N GLN A 335 -25.86 5.00 -0.08
CA GLN A 335 -25.22 6.30 0.16
C GLN A 335 -25.97 7.49 -0.47
N THR A 336 -27.09 7.26 -1.15
CA THR A 336 -27.89 8.32 -1.82
C THR A 336 -28.81 9.12 -0.89
N SER A 337 -28.85 8.77 0.39
CA SER A 337 -29.48 9.60 1.44
C SER A 337 -28.66 10.87 1.66
N GLU A 338 -29.27 12.01 1.99
CA GLU A 338 -28.67 13.36 2.11
C GLU A 338 -27.46 13.51 3.08
N GLU A 339 -26.97 12.42 3.66
CA GLU A 339 -25.84 12.39 4.59
C GLU A 339 -24.51 12.20 3.84
N SER A 340 -23.51 13.01 4.19
CA SER A 340 -22.15 12.86 3.69
C SER A 340 -21.60 11.46 4.04
N MET A 341 -21.01 10.75 3.06
CA MET A 341 -20.27 9.50 3.29
C MET A 341 -19.41 9.58 4.56
N THR A 342 -19.47 8.57 5.42
CA THR A 342 -18.64 8.51 6.63
C THR A 342 -17.18 8.13 6.30
N VAL A 343 -16.26 8.33 7.24
CA VAL A 343 -14.87 7.87 7.07
C VAL A 343 -14.83 6.34 6.95
N ASN A 344 -15.66 5.66 7.74
CA ASN A 344 -15.81 4.21 7.65
C ASN A 344 -16.25 3.77 6.24
N ASP A 345 -17.19 4.48 5.62
CA ASP A 345 -17.68 4.18 4.27
C ASP A 345 -16.56 4.32 3.23
N CYS A 346 -15.71 5.34 3.35
CA CYS A 346 -14.52 5.47 2.50
C CYS A 346 -13.61 4.24 2.61
N PHE A 347 -13.39 3.68 3.80
CA PHE A 347 -12.56 2.49 3.98
C PHE A 347 -13.21 1.20 3.46
N LEU A 348 -14.54 1.06 3.56
CA LEU A 348 -15.26 -0.07 2.96
C LEU A 348 -15.19 -0.01 1.43
N ARG A 349 -15.36 1.20 0.86
CA ARG A 349 -15.17 1.45 -0.58
C ARG A 349 -13.73 1.18 -1.01
N LEU A 350 -12.74 1.57 -0.21
CA LEU A 350 -11.34 1.29 -0.50
C LEU A 350 -11.06 -0.22 -0.53
N LEU A 351 -11.58 -0.98 0.44
CA LEU A 351 -11.46 -2.44 0.47
C LEU A 351 -12.08 -3.08 -0.77
N SER A 352 -13.27 -2.64 -1.20
CA SER A 352 -13.93 -3.21 -2.38
C SER A 352 -13.11 -2.94 -3.66
N MET A 353 -12.57 -1.73 -3.82
CA MET A 353 -11.72 -1.37 -4.94
C MET A 353 -10.41 -2.17 -4.97
N ILE A 354 -9.78 -2.36 -3.81
CA ILE A 354 -8.57 -3.18 -3.69
C ILE A 354 -8.86 -4.62 -4.10
N MET A 355 -9.93 -5.23 -3.57
CA MET A 355 -10.29 -6.61 -3.93
C MET A 355 -10.59 -6.73 -5.42
N ARG A 356 -11.25 -5.75 -6.03
CA ARG A 356 -11.50 -5.72 -7.47
C ARG A 356 -10.20 -5.72 -8.27
N VAL A 357 -9.23 -4.86 -7.92
CA VAL A 357 -7.90 -4.82 -8.56
C VAL A 357 -7.17 -6.16 -8.41
N VAL A 358 -7.19 -6.73 -7.21
CA VAL A 358 -6.51 -8.00 -6.91
C VAL A 358 -7.12 -9.15 -7.71
N LEU A 359 -8.45 -9.28 -7.72
CA LEU A 359 -9.16 -10.32 -8.47
C LEU A 359 -8.93 -10.16 -9.97
N LEU A 360 -9.10 -8.95 -10.53
CA LEU A 360 -8.81 -8.66 -11.94
C LEU A 360 -7.33 -8.83 -12.32
N GLY A 361 -6.41 -8.80 -11.35
CA GLY A 361 -4.98 -9.00 -11.60
C GLY A 361 -4.52 -10.46 -11.45
N THR A 362 -5.38 -11.34 -10.96
CA THR A 362 -5.01 -12.72 -10.59
C THR A 362 -5.46 -13.73 -11.64
N LEU A 363 -4.61 -14.71 -11.95
CA LEU A 363 -4.85 -15.80 -12.89
C LEU A 363 -5.02 -15.39 -14.37
N ASP A 364 -4.96 -14.09 -14.69
CA ASP A 364 -5.20 -13.57 -16.05
C ASP A 364 -3.96 -13.55 -16.95
N CYS A 365 -4.21 -13.74 -18.25
CA CYS A 365 -3.24 -13.58 -19.32
C CYS A 365 -3.20 -12.15 -19.91
N GLU A 366 -4.29 -11.39 -19.81
CA GLU A 366 -4.58 -10.32 -20.77
C GLU A 366 -3.61 -9.13 -20.77
N THR A 367 -3.14 -8.79 -21.96
CA THR A 367 -2.42 -7.55 -22.30
C THR A 367 -3.34 -6.32 -22.29
N ASP A 368 -4.67 -6.48 -22.46
CA ASP A 368 -5.67 -5.40 -22.47
C ASP A 368 -6.17 -5.01 -21.06
N SER A 369 -6.06 -5.91 -20.09
CA SER A 369 -6.36 -5.65 -18.67
C SER A 369 -5.51 -4.52 -18.06
N GLY A 370 -4.38 -4.18 -18.69
CA GLY A 370 -3.45 -3.15 -18.24
C GLY A 370 -4.08 -1.76 -18.11
N GLY A 371 -4.94 -1.38 -19.06
CA GLY A 371 -5.64 -0.09 -19.06
C GLY A 371 -6.66 0.01 -17.92
N ARG A 372 -7.53 -1.00 -17.80
CA ARG A 372 -8.54 -1.09 -16.74
C ARG A 372 -7.89 -1.13 -15.35
N LEU A 373 -6.88 -1.97 -15.16
CA LEU A 373 -6.18 -2.04 -13.87
C LEU A 373 -5.46 -0.74 -13.54
N LYS A 374 -4.99 0.01 -14.54
CA LYS A 374 -4.39 1.33 -14.31
C LYS A 374 -5.43 2.34 -13.82
N SER A 375 -6.60 2.43 -14.45
CA SER A 375 -7.66 3.34 -14.01
C SER A 375 -8.19 2.99 -12.61
N GLU A 376 -8.26 1.69 -12.30
CA GLU A 376 -8.64 1.21 -10.98
C GLU A 376 -7.62 1.61 -9.90
N ASN A 377 -6.32 1.46 -10.21
CA ASN A 377 -5.24 1.92 -9.31
C ASN A 377 -5.24 3.44 -9.12
N GLU A 378 -5.54 4.21 -10.17
CA GLU A 378 -5.68 5.67 -10.07
C GLU A 378 -6.88 6.05 -9.17
N SER A 379 -7.96 5.28 -9.24
CA SER A 379 -9.14 5.47 -8.39
C SER A 379 -8.83 5.12 -6.92
N ILE A 380 -8.06 4.05 -6.66
CA ILE A 380 -7.56 3.72 -5.30
C ILE A 380 -6.77 4.90 -4.75
N GLN A 381 -5.83 5.46 -5.55
CA GLN A 381 -5.03 6.59 -5.12
C GLN A 381 -5.91 7.82 -4.81
N ALA A 382 -6.85 8.15 -5.70
CA ALA A 382 -7.76 9.27 -5.51
C ALA A 382 -8.59 9.15 -4.22
N LEU A 383 -9.12 7.96 -3.93
CA LEU A 383 -9.87 7.72 -2.70
C LEU A 383 -8.97 7.81 -1.46
N THR A 384 -7.72 7.34 -1.53
CA THR A 384 -6.79 7.51 -0.42
C THR A 384 -6.37 8.95 -0.18
N ASP A 385 -6.30 9.77 -1.23
CA ASP A 385 -6.06 11.21 -1.12
C ASP A 385 -7.28 11.91 -0.48
N GLU A 386 -8.49 11.49 -0.86
CA GLU A 386 -9.74 11.98 -0.23
C GLU A 386 -9.82 11.62 1.26
N ILE A 387 -9.55 10.36 1.61
CA ILE A 387 -9.48 9.91 3.02
C ILE A 387 -8.47 10.74 3.79
N ASN A 388 -7.30 11.00 3.18
CA ASN A 388 -6.26 11.81 3.79
C ASN A 388 -6.71 13.24 4.08
N GLU A 389 -7.38 13.90 3.14
CA GLU A 389 -7.89 15.26 3.35
C GLU A 389 -9.03 15.29 4.39
N ARG A 390 -9.95 14.32 4.37
CA ARG A 390 -11.01 14.19 5.39
C ARG A 390 -10.46 13.98 6.79
N LEU A 391 -9.31 13.31 6.92
CA LEU A 391 -8.67 13.00 8.19
C LEU A 391 -7.51 13.95 8.53
N LYS A 392 -7.28 15.00 7.74
CA LYS A 392 -6.15 15.92 7.93
C LYS A 392 -6.23 16.69 9.25
N ASP A 393 -7.44 17.05 9.64
CA ASP A 393 -7.75 17.69 10.92
C ASP A 393 -8.18 16.68 11.99
N TYR A 394 -8.35 15.41 11.60
CA TYR A 394 -8.64 14.33 12.52
C TYR A 394 -7.35 13.96 13.26
N ASP A 395 -7.25 14.43 14.50
CA ASP A 395 -6.19 13.98 15.38
C ASP A 395 -6.43 12.51 15.74
N MET A 396 -5.82 11.60 14.98
CA MET A 396 -5.88 10.16 15.28
C MET A 396 -5.47 9.84 16.72
N ARG A 397 -4.65 10.69 17.36
CA ARG A 397 -4.29 10.54 18.77
C ARG A 397 -5.51 10.76 19.66
N ARG A 398 -6.26 11.85 19.45
CA ARG A 398 -7.52 12.11 20.17
C ARG A 398 -8.58 11.05 19.89
N GLY A 399 -8.67 10.55 18.67
CA GLY A 399 -9.58 9.46 18.31
C GLY A 399 -9.29 8.18 19.09
N ILE A 400 -8.00 7.83 19.23
CA ILE A 400 -7.56 6.67 20.00
C ILE A 400 -7.77 6.88 21.50
N GLU A 401 -7.41 8.05 22.03
CA GLU A 401 -7.67 8.42 23.43
C GLU A 401 -9.17 8.34 23.79
N GLY A 402 -10.04 8.86 22.92
CA GLY A 402 -11.49 8.79 23.10
C GLY A 402 -12.01 7.35 23.12
N GLY A 403 -11.52 6.50 22.22
CA GLY A 403 -11.88 5.08 22.17
C GLY A 403 -11.38 4.29 23.39
N LEU A 404 -10.16 4.58 23.87
CA LEU A 404 -9.60 3.92 25.06
C LEU A 404 -10.35 4.32 26.34
N ARG A 405 -10.73 5.59 26.49
CA ARG A 405 -11.55 6.05 27.63
C ARG A 405 -12.92 5.37 27.66
N GLN A 406 -13.56 5.19 26.50
CA GLN A 406 -14.83 4.47 26.40
C GLN A 406 -14.70 2.98 26.76
N GLN A 407 -13.55 2.33 26.53
CA GLN A 407 -13.31 0.95 26.96
C GLN A 407 -13.08 0.80 28.46
N SER A 408 -12.60 1.84 29.14
CA SER A 408 -12.43 1.82 30.60
C SER A 408 -13.71 2.12 31.39
N GLU A 409 -14.77 2.61 30.72
CA GLU A 409 -16.05 2.98 31.32
C GLU A 409 -17.14 1.89 31.18
N VAL A 410 -16.84 0.78 30.49
CA VAL A 410 -17.68 -0.43 30.32
C VAL A 410 -17.08 -1.58 31.10
#